data_AF-A0A3D1A3W4-F1
#
_entry.id   AF-A0A3D1A3W4-F1
#
_cell.length_a   1.000
_cell.length_b   1.000
_cell.length_c   1.000
_cell.angle_alpha   90.00
_cell.angle_beta   90.00
_cell.angle_gamma   90.00
#
_symmetry.space_group_name_H-M   'P 1'
#
loop_
_entity.id
_entity.type
_entity.pdbx_description
1 polymer ?
#
loop_
_entity_poly.entity_id
_entity_poly.type
_entity_poly.pdbx_seq_one_letter_code
_entity_poly.pdbx_strand_id
1 'polypeptide(L)'
;MRHRIASYNEISARYTEVHDEFYFPAEFRAQDRSNRQGSLPSANLDQKKMLELYDKAVKASYAAYQELLDAGAAREMARMVLPVAQYTQFHWTINARSLLNFIGLRADAHAQWEIRRYAEAIQEMFRARMPWTWEAWAKLNEKKAH
;
A
#
# COMPACT_ATOMS: atom_id res chain seq x y z
N MET A 1 -1.26 3.00 -8.36
CA MET A 1 -1.68 4.43 -8.32
C MET A 1 -2.92 4.64 -9.19
N ARG A 2 -4.10 4.95 -8.60
CA ARG A 2 -5.38 5.05 -9.36
C ARG A 2 -6.11 6.40 -9.21
N HIS A 3 -5.61 7.30 -8.37
CA HIS A 3 -6.18 8.64 -8.17
C HIS A 3 -5.57 9.60 -9.19
N ARG A 4 -6.21 9.70 -10.35
CA ARG A 4 -5.67 10.34 -11.57
C ARG A 4 -5.49 11.86 -11.46
N ILE A 5 -6.22 12.51 -10.55
CA ILE A 5 -6.15 13.97 -10.36
C ILE A 5 -5.06 14.28 -9.34
N ALA A 6 -3.83 13.92 -9.67
CA ALA A 6 -2.62 14.13 -8.87
C ALA A 6 -1.38 13.92 -9.75
N SER A 7 -0.22 14.29 -9.23
CA SER A 7 1.08 14.06 -9.86
C SER A 7 1.90 13.07 -9.04
N TYR A 8 2.55 12.12 -9.72
CA TYR A 8 3.35 11.07 -9.11
C TYR A 8 4.74 11.03 -9.74
N ASN A 9 5.76 10.79 -8.92
CA ASN A 9 7.09 10.41 -9.36
C ASN A 9 7.58 9.28 -8.45
N GLU A 10 7.81 8.10 -9.01
CA GLU A 10 8.15 6.87 -8.29
C GLU A 10 9.58 6.44 -8.62
N ILE A 11 10.28 5.86 -7.63
CA ILE A 11 11.57 5.22 -7.87
C ILE A 11 11.42 4.13 -8.93
N SER A 12 12.30 4.14 -9.92
CA SER A 12 12.30 3.17 -11.00
C SER A 12 13.30 2.05 -10.73
N ALA A 13 12.79 0.84 -10.49
CA ALA A 13 13.59 -0.39 -10.43
C ALA A 13 14.28 -0.77 -11.77
N ARG A 14 14.13 0.04 -12.84
CA ARG A 14 14.91 -0.09 -14.08
C ARG A 14 16.27 0.60 -13.95
N TYR A 15 16.30 1.70 -13.21
CA TYR A 15 17.46 2.58 -13.09
C TYR A 15 18.20 2.37 -11.77
N THR A 16 17.49 1.96 -10.72
CA THR A 16 18.04 1.71 -9.39
C THR A 16 17.94 0.23 -9.06
N GLU A 17 18.98 -0.32 -8.42
CA GLU A 17 18.90 -1.63 -7.77
C GLU A 17 17.88 -1.58 -6.63
N VAL A 18 17.11 -2.65 -6.48
CA VAL A 18 16.05 -2.72 -5.49
C VAL A 18 16.62 -3.20 -4.17
N HIS A 19 16.33 -2.49 -3.08
CA HIS A 19 16.77 -2.86 -1.73
C HIS A 19 15.93 -4.00 -1.15
N ASP A 20 16.52 -4.78 -0.23
CA ASP A 20 15.84 -5.81 0.58
C ASP A 20 14.87 -5.20 1.60
N GLU A 21 13.81 -4.58 1.08
CA GLU A 21 12.78 -3.90 1.84
C GLU A 21 11.40 -4.37 1.39
N PHE A 22 10.79 -5.26 2.16
CA PHE A 22 9.48 -5.83 1.85
C PHE A 22 8.48 -5.60 2.98
N TYR A 23 7.21 -5.48 2.62
CA TYR A 23 6.12 -5.47 3.58
C TYR A 23 5.92 -6.87 4.17
N PHE A 24 6.07 -6.97 5.49
CA PHE A 24 5.72 -8.15 6.27
C PHE A 24 4.48 -7.84 7.12
N PRO A 25 3.34 -8.51 6.87
CA PRO A 25 2.17 -8.32 7.69
C PRO A 25 2.39 -8.92 9.09
N ALA A 26 1.82 -8.31 10.12
CA ALA A 26 1.83 -8.88 11.48
C ALA A 26 1.05 -10.21 11.55
N GLU A 27 -0.01 -10.31 10.74
CA GLU A 27 -0.84 -11.50 10.61
C GLU A 27 -1.45 -11.57 9.20
N PHE A 28 -1.68 -12.78 8.72
CA PHE A 28 -2.49 -13.02 7.54
C PHE A 28 -3.98 -12.93 7.90
N ARG A 29 -4.76 -12.40 6.96
CA ARG A 29 -6.21 -12.23 7.09
C ARG A 29 -6.93 -13.10 6.06
N ALA A 30 -8.12 -13.57 6.40
CA ALA A 30 -8.96 -14.34 5.49
C ALA A 30 -9.61 -13.41 4.46
N GLN A 31 -9.89 -13.95 3.27
CA GLN A 31 -10.59 -13.22 2.22
C GLN A 31 -12.01 -12.86 2.67
N ASP A 32 -12.35 -11.58 2.56
CA ASP A 32 -13.73 -11.13 2.73
C ASP A 32 -14.57 -11.56 1.51
N ARG A 33 -15.69 -12.24 1.76
CA ARG A 33 -16.61 -12.74 0.71
C ARG A 33 -17.57 -11.67 0.21
N SER A 34 -17.80 -10.63 1.00
CA SER A 34 -18.70 -9.51 0.70
C SER A 34 -17.93 -8.35 0.05
N ASN A 35 -16.73 -8.06 0.54
CA ASN A 35 -15.87 -7.01 0.04
C ASN A 35 -14.67 -7.60 -0.71
N ARG A 36 -14.70 -7.51 -2.04
CA ARG A 36 -13.60 -8.01 -2.90
C ARG A 36 -12.25 -7.30 -2.68
N GLN A 37 -12.24 -6.14 -2.03
CA GLN A 37 -11.02 -5.39 -1.68
C GLN A 37 -10.63 -5.57 -0.20
N GLY A 38 -11.38 -6.35 0.55
CA GLY A 38 -11.26 -6.52 1.98
C GLY A 38 -10.67 -7.86 2.40
N SER A 39 -10.24 -7.90 3.65
CA SER A 39 -9.85 -9.11 4.35
C SER A 39 -10.25 -8.97 5.82
N LEU A 40 -10.52 -10.09 6.48
CA LEU A 40 -11.03 -10.14 7.84
C LEU A 40 -10.07 -10.95 8.74
N PRO A 41 -9.93 -10.58 10.02
CA PRO A 41 -9.24 -11.43 10.99
C PRO A 41 -9.86 -12.82 11.02
N SER A 42 -9.04 -13.85 11.17
CA SER A 42 -9.50 -15.24 11.23
C SER A 42 -8.63 -16.05 12.16
N ALA A 43 -9.26 -16.63 13.19
CA ALA A 43 -8.60 -17.52 14.15
C ALA A 43 -8.24 -18.89 13.56
N ASN A 44 -8.77 -19.23 12.38
CA ASN A 44 -8.57 -20.53 11.74
C ASN A 44 -7.32 -20.58 10.84
N LEU A 45 -6.54 -19.50 10.78
CA LEU A 45 -5.32 -19.44 9.99
C LEU A 45 -4.13 -19.86 10.85
N ASP A 46 -3.30 -20.76 10.31
CA ASP A 46 -2.01 -21.10 10.91
C ASP A 46 -1.02 -19.96 10.64
N GLN A 47 -1.09 -18.92 11.49
CA GLN A 47 -0.30 -17.69 11.33
C GLN A 47 1.19 -17.98 11.29
N LYS A 48 1.68 -18.86 12.17
CA LYS A 48 3.10 -19.21 12.25
C LYS A 48 3.56 -19.81 10.92
N LYS A 49 2.87 -20.84 10.43
CA LYS A 49 3.22 -21.48 9.17
C LYS A 49 3.14 -20.53 7.97
N MET A 50 2.13 -19.67 7.93
CA MET A 50 1.94 -18.71 6.84
C MET A 50 3.05 -17.64 6.82
N LEU A 51 3.40 -17.10 7.99
CA LEU A 51 4.49 -16.12 8.12
C LEU A 51 5.85 -16.73 7.77
N GLU A 52 6.14 -17.95 8.23
CA GLU A 52 7.37 -18.68 7.87
C GLU A 52 7.43 -18.97 6.36
N LEU A 53 6.32 -19.39 5.75
CA LEU A 53 6.25 -19.62 4.31
C LEU A 53 6.49 -18.33 3.52
N TYR A 54 5.89 -17.23 3.96
CA TYR A 54 6.02 -15.93 3.32
C TYR A 54 7.46 -15.40 3.41
N ASP A 55 8.08 -15.45 4.60
CA ASP A 55 9.48 -15.08 4.81
C ASP A 55 10.42 -15.88 3.92
N LYS A 56 10.23 -17.20 3.85
CA LYS A 56 11.01 -18.06 2.95
C LYS A 56 10.85 -17.64 1.49
N ALA A 57 9.63 -17.33 1.04
CA ALA A 57 9.35 -16.95 -0.33
C ALA A 57 9.98 -15.61 -0.70
N VAL A 58 9.87 -14.59 0.17
CA VAL A 58 10.49 -13.28 -0.02
C VAL A 58 12.01 -13.41 -0.11
N LYS A 59 12.65 -14.10 0.84
CA LYS A 59 14.10 -14.31 0.84
C LYS A 59 14.59 -15.05 -0.40
N ALA A 60 13.88 -16.10 -0.83
CA ALA A 60 14.23 -16.82 -2.04
C ALA A 60 14.11 -15.95 -3.29
N SER A 61 13.07 -15.10 -3.37
CA SER A 61 12.90 -14.18 -4.50
C SER A 61 14.01 -13.13 -4.58
N TYR A 62 14.44 -12.59 -3.43
CA TYR A 62 15.50 -11.59 -3.38
C TYR A 62 16.89 -12.21 -3.67
N ALA A 63 17.15 -13.43 -3.17
CA ALA A 63 18.36 -14.17 -3.52
C ALA A 63 18.45 -14.43 -5.03
N ALA A 64 17.36 -14.88 -5.65
CA ALA A 64 17.28 -15.08 -7.09
C ALA A 64 17.47 -13.77 -7.87
N TYR A 65 16.95 -12.65 -7.35
CA TYR A 65 17.17 -11.32 -7.93
C TYR A 65 18.67 -10.96 -7.98
N GLN A 66 19.41 -11.18 -6.88
CA GLN A 66 20.85 -10.92 -6.87
C GLN A 66 21.64 -11.87 -7.76
N GLU A 67 21.32 -13.17 -7.76
CA GLU A 67 21.97 -14.12 -8.67
C GLU A 67 21.79 -13.73 -10.15
N LEU A 68 20.61 -13.22 -10.53
CA LEU A 68 20.36 -12.71 -11.88
C LEU A 68 21.20 -11.46 -12.19
N LEU A 69 21.33 -10.54 -11.24
CA LEU A 69 22.17 -9.35 -11.41
C LEU A 69 23.65 -9.70 -11.51
N ASP A 70 24.13 -10.60 -10.66
CA ASP A 70 25.52 -11.09 -10.67
C ASP A 70 25.85 -11.83 -11.98
N ALA A 71 24.86 -12.50 -12.58
CA ALA A 71 24.97 -13.11 -13.90
C ALA A 71 24.90 -12.10 -15.07
N GLY A 72 24.74 -10.80 -14.79
CA GLY A 72 24.72 -9.74 -15.80
C GLY A 72 23.36 -9.49 -16.45
N ALA A 73 22.26 -9.99 -15.87
CA ALA A 73 20.92 -9.68 -16.38
C ALA A 73 20.61 -8.17 -16.22
N ALA A 74 19.89 -7.61 -17.20
CA ALA A 74 19.40 -6.23 -17.09
C ALA A 74 18.45 -6.09 -15.89
N ARG A 75 18.58 -4.99 -15.12
CA ARG A 75 17.77 -4.74 -13.91
C ARG A 75 16.27 -4.88 -14.13
N GLU A 76 15.78 -4.42 -15.29
CA GLU A 76 14.35 -4.48 -15.61
C GLU A 76 13.83 -5.91 -15.84
N MET A 77 14.72 -6.85 -16.18
CA MET A 77 14.45 -8.27 -16.28
C MET A 77 14.65 -8.99 -14.94
N ALA A 78 15.76 -8.70 -14.25
CA ALA A 78 16.07 -9.33 -12.96
C ALA A 78 14.94 -9.12 -11.95
N ARG A 79 14.40 -7.90 -11.86
CA ARG A 79 13.32 -7.57 -10.91
C ARG A 79 11.99 -8.32 -11.13
N MET A 80 11.82 -9.03 -12.25
CA MET A 80 10.57 -9.77 -12.53
C MET A 80 10.29 -10.87 -11.52
N VAL A 81 11.31 -11.33 -10.78
CA VAL A 81 11.15 -12.32 -9.71
C VAL A 81 10.66 -11.72 -8.39
N LEU A 82 10.73 -10.40 -8.23
CA LEU A 82 10.41 -9.74 -6.96
C LEU A 82 8.89 -9.68 -6.73
N PRO A 83 8.42 -9.97 -5.51
CA PRO A 83 7.00 -9.94 -5.19
C PRO A 83 6.46 -8.50 -5.12
N VAL A 84 5.15 -8.36 -5.27
CA VAL A 84 4.42 -7.08 -5.12
C VAL A 84 4.50 -6.47 -3.71
N ALA A 85 5.05 -7.21 -2.74
CA ALA A 85 5.27 -6.74 -1.38
C ALA A 85 6.51 -5.84 -1.23
N GLN A 86 7.33 -5.72 -2.27
CA GLN A 86 8.48 -4.83 -2.30
C GLN A 86 8.04 -3.39 -1.99
N TYR A 87 8.73 -2.73 -1.04
CA TYR A 87 8.53 -1.32 -0.79
C TYR A 87 9.04 -0.49 -1.97
N THR A 88 8.30 0.56 -2.25
CA THR A 88 8.61 1.59 -3.23
C THR A 88 8.44 2.95 -2.59
N GLN A 89 9.09 3.96 -3.14
CA GLN A 89 8.96 5.34 -2.69
C GLN A 89 8.53 6.20 -3.86
N PHE A 90 7.65 7.15 -3.58
CA PHE A 90 7.19 8.10 -4.57
C PHE A 90 6.88 9.45 -3.95
N HIS A 91 7.12 10.51 -4.71
CA HIS A 91 6.56 11.82 -4.43
C HIS A 91 5.14 11.88 -4.97
N TRP A 92 4.25 12.44 -4.16
CA TRP A 92 2.85 12.63 -4.51
C TRP A 92 2.43 14.08 -4.27
N THR A 93 2.08 14.78 -5.35
CA THR A 93 1.52 16.13 -5.28
C THR A 93 0.04 16.08 -5.61
N ILE A 94 -0.77 16.64 -4.72
CA ILE A 94 -2.23 16.61 -4.83
C ILE A 94 -2.84 17.85 -4.17
N ASN A 95 -3.87 18.43 -4.79
CA ASN A 95 -4.60 19.56 -4.20
C ASN A 95 -5.63 19.09 -3.16
N ALA A 96 -6.10 20.01 -2.30
CA ALA A 96 -7.03 19.70 -1.23
C ALA A 96 -8.32 19.02 -1.70
N ARG A 97 -8.90 19.45 -2.83
CA ARG A 97 -10.14 18.84 -3.38
C ARG A 97 -9.94 17.37 -3.72
N SER A 98 -8.89 17.05 -4.46
CA SER A 98 -8.58 15.68 -4.86
C SER A 98 -8.14 14.84 -3.65
N LEU A 99 -7.43 15.45 -2.69
CA LEU A 99 -7.02 14.79 -1.45
C LEU A 99 -8.22 14.40 -0.59
N LEU A 100 -9.22 15.26 -0.46
CA LEU A 100 -10.48 14.93 0.24
C LEU A 100 -11.23 13.79 -0.46
N ASN A 101 -11.24 13.74 -1.80
CA ASN A 101 -11.77 12.59 -2.53
C ASN A 101 -10.96 11.31 -2.26
N PHE A 102 -9.63 11.41 -2.20
CA PHE A 102 -8.77 10.29 -1.83
C PHE A 102 -9.11 9.78 -0.43
N ILE A 103 -9.18 10.67 0.57
CA ILE A 103 -9.49 10.33 1.96
C ILE A 103 -10.86 9.65 2.02
N GLY A 104 -11.90 10.23 1.42
CA GLY A 104 -13.25 9.65 1.42
C GLY A 104 -13.34 8.25 0.80
N LEU A 105 -12.45 7.89 -0.13
CA LEU A 105 -12.42 6.56 -0.75
C LEU A 105 -11.46 5.58 -0.07
N ARG A 106 -10.43 6.07 0.63
CA ARG A 106 -9.30 5.25 1.09
C ARG A 106 -9.16 5.18 2.60
N ALA A 107 -9.69 6.14 3.35
CA ALA A 107 -9.89 6.03 4.79
C ALA A 107 -11.19 5.27 5.13
N ASP A 108 -11.80 4.58 4.16
CA ASP A 108 -13.05 3.84 4.30
C ASP A 108 -12.81 2.40 4.80
N ALA A 109 -13.79 1.85 5.52
CA ALA A 109 -13.73 0.49 6.06
C ALA A 109 -13.59 -0.59 4.98
N HIS A 110 -14.12 -0.35 3.78
CA HIS A 110 -14.09 -1.26 2.64
C HIS A 110 -12.79 -1.19 1.84
N ALA A 111 -11.95 -0.16 2.07
CA ALA A 111 -10.63 -0.12 1.47
C ALA A 111 -9.73 -1.20 2.10
N GLN A 112 -8.78 -1.71 1.29
CA GLN A 112 -7.77 -2.62 1.79
C GLN A 112 -7.03 -2.01 2.99
N TRP A 113 -6.79 -2.82 4.02
CA TRP A 113 -6.18 -2.37 5.28
C TRP A 113 -4.92 -1.53 5.08
N GLU A 114 -3.99 -1.99 4.23
CA GLU A 114 -2.70 -1.32 4.01
C GLU A 114 -2.88 0.12 3.50
N ILE A 115 -3.64 0.33 2.41
CA ILE A 115 -3.86 1.70 1.88
C ILE A 115 -4.67 2.57 2.85
N ARG A 116 -5.52 1.97 3.69
CA ARG A 116 -6.26 2.68 4.72
C ARG A 116 -5.34 3.29 5.77
N ARG A 117 -4.31 2.56 6.22
CA ARG A 117 -3.31 3.11 7.17
C ARG A 117 -2.58 4.32 6.59
N TYR A 118 -2.21 4.29 5.31
CA TYR A 118 -1.64 5.46 4.64
C TYR A 118 -2.65 6.62 4.55
N ALA A 119 -3.91 6.32 4.24
CA ALA A 119 -4.94 7.35 4.13
C ALA A 119 -5.24 8.03 5.47
N GLU A 120 -5.25 7.30 6.57
CA GLU A 120 -5.44 7.84 7.93
C GLU A 120 -4.28 8.75 8.34
N ALA A 121 -3.03 8.33 8.11
CA ALA A 121 -1.88 9.20 8.39
C ALA A 121 -1.95 10.52 7.60
N ILE A 122 -2.33 10.43 6.32
CA ILE A 122 -2.49 11.60 5.44
C ILE A 122 -3.68 12.48 5.87
N GLN A 123 -4.77 11.86 6.34
CA GLN A 123 -5.91 12.56 6.89
C GLN A 123 -5.51 13.38 8.12
N GLU A 124 -4.75 12.81 9.05
CA GLU A 124 -4.28 13.54 10.24
C GLU A 124 -3.39 14.72 9.86
N MET A 125 -2.49 14.54 8.89
CA MET A 125 -1.69 15.64 8.35
C MET A 125 -2.57 16.73 7.71
N PHE A 126 -3.60 16.34 6.96
CA PHE A 126 -4.53 17.28 6.33
C PHE A 126 -5.34 18.05 7.38
N ARG A 127 -5.88 17.36 8.39
CA ARG A 127 -6.64 17.94 9.49
C ARG A 127 -5.81 18.97 10.26
N ALA A 128 -4.54 18.65 10.54
CA ALA A 128 -3.63 19.58 11.21
C ALA A 128 -3.32 20.82 10.38
N ARG A 129 -3.23 20.70 9.05
CA ARG A 129 -2.85 21.81 8.14
C ARG A 129 -4.03 22.65 7.65
N MET A 130 -5.21 22.07 7.49
CA MET A 130 -6.41 22.72 6.97
C MET A 130 -7.65 22.41 7.84
N PRO A 131 -7.64 22.80 9.13
CA PRO A 131 -8.65 22.37 10.10
C PRO A 131 -10.07 22.79 9.73
N TRP A 132 -10.27 24.04 9.29
CA TRP A 132 -11.61 24.53 8.92
C TRP A 132 -12.18 23.82 7.70
N THR A 133 -11.33 23.54 6.70
CA THR A 133 -11.74 22.78 5.51
C THR A 133 -12.12 21.35 5.88
N TRP A 134 -11.32 20.71 6.75
CA TRP A 134 -11.62 19.37 7.26
C TRP A 134 -12.95 19.33 8.01
N GLU A 135 -13.17 20.23 8.97
CA GLU A 135 -14.41 20.29 9.75
C GLU A 135 -15.64 20.51 8.87
N ALA A 136 -15.57 21.40 7.88
CA ALA A 136 -16.65 21.63 6.94
C ALA A 136 -16.93 20.39 6.09
N TRP A 137 -15.88 19.73 5.58
CA TRP A 137 -16.02 18.51 4.79
C TRP A 137 -16.58 17.35 5.60
N ALA A 138 -16.11 17.14 6.84
CA ALA A 138 -16.58 16.09 7.73
C ALA A 138 -18.08 16.23 8.03
N LYS A 139 -18.53 17.43 8.44
CA LYS A 139 -19.95 17.73 8.71
C LYS A 139 -20.86 17.46 7.50
N LEU A 140 -20.38 17.71 6.28
CA LEU A 140 -21.14 17.47 5.05
C LEU A 140 -21.24 15.99 4.69
N ASN A 141 -20.26 15.17 5.07
CA ASN A 141 -20.26 13.74 4.75
C ASN A 141 -20.90 12.89 5.85
N GLU A 142 -20.91 13.33 7.12
CA GLU A 142 -21.73 12.72 8.18
C GLU A 142 -23.22 12.73 7.81
N LYS A 143 -23.71 13.83 7.24
CA LYS A 143 -25.12 13.98 6.80
C LYS A 143 -25.52 13.08 5.64
N LYS A 144 -24.56 12.49 4.91
CA LYS A 144 -24.83 11.58 3.78
C LYS A 144 -24.87 10.10 4.19
N ALA A 145 -24.48 9.78 5.42
CA ALA A 145 -24.47 8.42 5.95
C ALA A 145 -25.80 8.01 6.62
N HIS A 146 -26.80 8.90 6.61
CA HIS A 146 -28.19 8.65 6.99
C HIS A 146 -29.08 8.64 5.75
#